data_AF-A0A3B0KJ06-F1
#
_entry.id   AF-A0A3B0KJ06-F1
#
_cell.length_a   1.000
_cell.length_b   1.000
_cell.length_c   1.000
_cell.angle_alpha   90.00
_cell.angle_beta   90.00
_cell.angle_gamma   90.00
#
_symmetry.space_group_name_H-M   'P 1'
#
loop_
_entity.id
_entity.type
_entity.pdbx_description
1 polymer ?
#
loop_
_entity_poly.entity_id
_entity_poly.type
_entity_poly.pdbx_seq_one_letter_code
_entity_poly.pdbx_strand_id
1 'polypeptide(L)' 'MRHLIMGLLTLIFVIIFFSVGGYYTLQHPKQKRFKSCYSQGGTCREEDNCEDQLKSDFLTLCVLKRKICCLSEVPIKSD' A
#
# COMPACT_ATOMS: atom_id res chain seq x y z
N MET A 1 -39.35 -6.71 29.15
CA MET A 1 -38.77 -7.70 28.18
C MET A 1 -38.59 -7.14 26.77
N ARG A 2 -39.58 -6.49 26.15
CA ARG A 2 -39.47 -5.98 24.76
C ARG A 2 -38.28 -5.05 24.49
N HIS A 3 -37.98 -4.14 25.41
CA HIS A 3 -36.82 -3.23 25.32
C HIS A 3 -35.47 -3.93 25.48
N LEU A 4 -35.42 -4.98 26.33
CA LEU A 4 -34.20 -5.79 26.50
C LEU A 4 -33.89 -6.57 25.23
N ILE A 5 -34.91 -7.16 24.60
CA ILE A 5 -34.77 -7.89 23.33
C ILE A 5 -34.30 -6.94 22.22
N MET A 6 -34.90 -5.74 22.13
CA MET A 6 -34.51 -4.74 21.14
C MET A 6 -33.06 -4.27 21.31
N GLY A 7 -32.64 -4.04 22.56
CA GLY A 7 -31.25 -3.68 22.89
C GLY A 7 -30.25 -4.78 22.53
N LEU A 8 -30.62 -6.05 22.76
CA LEU A 8 -29.78 -7.19 22.43
C LEU A 8 -29.59 -7.34 20.92
N LEU A 9 -30.66 -7.15 20.14
CA LEU A 9 -30.60 -7.16 18.68
C LEU A 9 -29.74 -6.02 18.11
N THR A 10 -29.84 -4.81 18.67
CA THR A 10 -28.99 -3.69 18.24
C THR A 10 -27.53 -3.94 18.55
N LEU A 11 -27.23 -4.50 19.72
CA LEU A 11 -25.86 -4.81 20.13
C LEU A 11 -25.23 -5.87 19.21
N ILE A 12 -25.98 -6.93 18.85
CA ILE A 12 -25.54 -7.93 17.87
C ILE A 12 -25.25 -7.27 16.51
N PHE A 13 -26.15 -6.39 16.06
CA PHE A 13 -26.00 -5.73 14.76
C PHE A 13 -24.75 -4.86 14.70
N VAL A 14 -24.47 -4.10 15.77
CA VAL A 14 -23.26 -3.29 15.90
C VAL A 14 -22.01 -4.16 15.85
N ILE A 15 -21.97 -5.27 16.59
CA ILE A 15 -20.81 -6.18 16.59
C ILE A 15 -20.53 -6.71 15.18
N ILE A 16 -21.57 -7.14 14.46
CA ILE A 16 -21.43 -7.64 13.08
C ILE A 16 -20.91 -6.53 12.16
N PHE A 17 -21.43 -5.31 12.29
CA PHE A 17 -21.02 -4.20 11.44
C PHE A 17 -19.54 -3.83 11.66
N PHE A 18 -19.10 -3.81 12.91
CA PHE A 18 -17.70 -3.53 13.26
C PHE A 18 -16.76 -4.66 12.85
N SER A 19 -17.16 -5.93 12.98
CA SER A 19 -16.31 -7.05 12.57
C SER A 19 -16.14 -7.10 11.06
N VAL A 20 -17.21 -6.89 10.30
CA VAL A 20 -17.17 -6.81 8.83
C VAL A 20 -16.40 -5.59 8.37
N GLY A 21 -16.71 -4.40 8.90
CA GLY A 21 -16.02 -3.17 8.56
C GLY A 21 -14.53 -3.21 8.92
N GLY A 22 -14.19 -3.78 10.08
CA GLY A 22 -12.82 -4.01 10.51
C GLY A 22 -12.08 -5.00 9.62
N TYR A 23 -12.72 -6.12 9.26
CA TYR A 23 -12.16 -7.10 8.34
C TYR A 23 -11.78 -6.46 7.00
N TYR A 24 -12.71 -5.73 6.37
CA TYR A 24 -12.45 -5.06 5.10
C TYR A 24 -11.39 -3.94 5.22
N THR A 25 -11.45 -3.15 6.30
CA THR A 25 -10.49 -2.07 6.54
C THR A 25 -9.06 -2.60 6.74
N LEU A 26 -8.91 -3.74 7.42
CA LEU A 26 -7.61 -4.38 7.64
C LEU A 26 -7.12 -5.13 6.40
N GLN A 27 -8.02 -5.64 5.57
CA GLN A 27 -7.66 -6.32 4.33
C GLN A 27 -7.22 -5.38 3.22
N HIS A 28 -7.56 -4.08 3.30
CA HIS A 28 -7.00 -3.13 2.35
C HIS A 28 -5.48 -3.11 2.50
N PRO A 29 -4.73 -3.56 1.48
CA PRO A 29 -3.28 -3.59 1.55
C PRO A 29 -2.83 -2.16 1.80
N LYS A 30 -2.13 -1.97 2.94
CA LYS A 30 -1.48 -0.70 3.28
C LYS A 30 -0.87 -0.15 2.00
N GLN A 31 -1.40 0.99 1.53
CA GLN A 31 -1.02 1.62 0.26
C GLN A 31 0.46 1.38 -0.01
N LYS A 32 0.77 0.78 -1.17
CA LYS A 32 2.13 0.42 -1.64
C LYS A 32 3.14 1.32 -0.94
N ARG A 33 3.84 0.81 0.08
CA ARG A 33 4.66 1.64 0.96
C ARG A 33 5.54 2.51 0.07
N PHE A 34 5.37 3.83 0.14
CA PHE A 34 6.25 4.75 -0.57
C PHE A 34 7.67 4.46 -0.07
N LYS A 35 8.49 3.89 -0.95
CA LYS A 35 9.91 3.64 -0.65
C LYS A 35 10.71 4.78 -1.24
N SER A 36 11.74 5.23 -0.52
CA SER A 36 12.70 6.16 -1.09
C SER A 36 13.61 5.41 -2.05
N CYS A 37 13.73 5.88 -3.30
CA CYS A 37 14.64 5.31 -4.29
C CYS A 37 16.09 5.33 -3.80
N TYR A 38 16.48 6.42 -3.14
CA TYR A 38 17.82 6.59 -2.57
C TYR A 38 18.12 5.59 -1.44
N SER A 39 17.11 5.27 -0.62
CA SER A 39 17.24 4.25 0.43
C SER A 39 17.41 2.84 -0.11
N GLN A 40 17.05 2.59 -1.37
CA GLN A 40 17.19 1.31 -2.06
C GLN A 40 18.47 1.26 -2.91
N GLY A 41 19.38 2.24 -2.76
CA GLY A 41 20.60 2.33 -3.57
C GLY A 41 20.37 2.80 -5.01
N GLY A 42 19.22 3.42 -5.29
CA GLY A 42 18.87 3.95 -6.61
C GLY A 42 18.94 5.47 -6.69
N THR A 43 18.85 5.98 -7.92
CA THR A 43 18.80 7.41 -8.23
C THR A 43 17.56 7.76 -9.05
N CYS A 44 17.00 8.95 -8.83
CA CYS A 44 15.89 9.42 -9.66
C CYS A 44 16.42 9.92 -11.01
N ARG A 45 16.02 9.29 -12.10
CA ARG A 45 16.40 9.68 -13.47
C ARG A 45 15.18 9.82 -14.37
N GLU A 46 15.36 10.47 -15.51
CA GLU A 46 14.37 10.49 -16.59
C GLU A 46 14.28 9.10 -17.22
N GLU A 47 13.13 8.78 -17.82
CA GLU A 47 12.88 7.46 -18.39
C GLU A 47 13.92 7.07 -19.45
N ASP A 48 14.32 8.02 -20.28
CA ASP A 48 15.32 7.82 -21.35
C ASP A 48 16.75 7.59 -20.81
N ASN A 49 17.02 7.95 -19.56
CA ASN A 49 18.35 7.90 -18.94
C ASN A 49 18.54 6.68 -18.01
N CYS A 50 17.62 5.72 -18.05
CA CYS A 50 17.63 4.51 -17.26
C CYS A 50 17.43 3.29 -18.16
N GLU A 51 18.33 2.32 -18.09
CA GLU A 51 18.12 1.03 -18.75
C GLU A 51 16.93 0.29 -18.14
N ASP A 52 16.11 -0.34 -18.99
CA ASP A 52 14.87 -1.02 -18.58
C ASP A 52 15.10 -2.08 -17.49
N GLN A 53 16.29 -2.69 -17.46
CA GLN A 53 16.67 -3.70 -16.46
C GLN A 53 16.90 -3.13 -15.04
N LEU A 54 17.12 -1.82 -14.93
CA LEU A 54 17.39 -1.11 -13.67
C LEU A 54 16.16 -0.32 -13.19
N LYS A 55 15.06 -0.36 -13.95
CA LYS A 55 13.81 0.32 -13.63
C LYS A 55 13.11 -0.39 -12.48
N SER A 56 12.74 0.37 -11.45
CA SER A 56 12.02 -0.16 -10.30
C SER A 56 10.50 -0.09 -10.49
N ASP A 57 9.78 -1.17 -10.18
CA ASP A 57 8.30 -1.23 -10.20
C ASP A 57 7.60 -0.64 -8.96
N PHE A 58 8.35 -0.20 -7.94
CA PHE A 58 7.76 0.31 -6.70
C PHE A 58 7.48 1.83 -6.74
N LEU A 59 6.43 2.24 -6.04
CA LEU A 59 6.02 3.64 -5.96
C LEU A 59 7.05 4.43 -5.12
N THR A 60 7.74 5.37 -5.76
CA THR A 60 8.78 6.20 -5.12
C THR A 60 8.43 7.68 -5.17
N LEU A 61 9.07 8.46 -4.29
CA LEU A 61 9.01 9.92 -4.32
C LEU A 61 9.53 10.51 -5.65
N CYS A 62 10.30 9.77 -6.45
CA CYS A 62 10.74 10.24 -7.78
C CYS A 62 9.55 10.50 -8.72
N VAL A 63 8.46 9.74 -8.56
CA VAL A 63 7.24 9.86 -9.38
C VAL A 63 6.58 11.23 -9.22
N LEU A 64 6.69 11.87 -8.05
CA LEU A 64 6.19 13.24 -7.82
C LEU A 64 6.87 14.27 -8.73
N LYS A 65 8.10 14.00 -9.18
CA LYS A 65 8.85 14.84 -10.12
C LYS A 65 8.76 14.33 -11.57
N ARG A 66 7.81 13.43 -11.89
CA ARG A 66 7.71 12.72 -13.18
C ARG A 66 9.01 12.00 -13.58
N LYS A 67 9.76 11.50 -12.59
CA LYS A 67 10.99 10.74 -12.79
C LYS A 67 10.82 9.31 -12.30
N ILE A 68 11.60 8.39 -12.85
CA ILE A 68 11.60 6.98 -12.44
C ILE A 68 12.74 6.71 -11.46
N CYS A 69 12.58 5.67 -10.64
CA CYS A 69 13.66 5.17 -9.81
C CYS A 69 14.51 4.20 -10.62
N CYS A 70 15.78 4.57 -10.81
CA CYS A 70 16.77 3.78 -11.51
C CYS A 70 17.76 3.22 -10.47
N LEU A 71 17.73 1.91 -10.25
CA LEU A 71 18.59 1.24 -9.29
C LEU A 71 20.02 1.10 -9.85
N SER A 72 21.03 1.08 -8.99
CA SER A 72 22.40 0.79 -9.41
C SER A 72 22.67 -0.70 -9.63
N GLU A 73 21.79 -1.56 -9.12
CA GLU A 73 21.86 -3.02 -9.25
C GLU A 73 20.50 -3.55 -9.70
N VAL A 74 20.49 -4.65 -10.46
CA VAL A 74 19.25 -5.28 -10.92
C VAL A 74 18.42 -5.67 -9.68
N PRO A 75 17.17 -5.18 -9.56
CA PRO A 75 16.33 -5.55 -8.43
C PRO A 75 16.12 -7.06 -8.43
N ILE A 76 16.73 -7.76 -7.47
CA ILE A 76 16.40 -9.16 -7.19
C ILE A 76 14.94 -9.15 -6.78
N LYS A 77 14.08 -9.65 -7.66
CA LYS A 77 12.65 -9.78 -7.43
C LYS A 77 12.45 -10.77 -6.28
N SER A 78 12.39 -10.27 -5.06
CA SER A 78 11.99 -11.06 -3.90
C SER A 78 10.47 -11.24 -3.97
N ASP A 79 10.04 -12.37 -4.53
CA ASP A 79 8.65 -12.88 -4.50
C ASP A 79 8.09 -12.90 -3.06
#